data_AF-A0A1Y0MDA7-F1
#
_entry.id   AF-A0A1Y0MDA7-F1
#
_cell.length_a   1.000
_cell.length_b   1.000
_cell.length_c   1.000
_cell.angle_alpha   90.00
_cell.angle_beta   90.00
_cell.angle_gamma   90.00
#
_symmetry.space_group_name_H-M   'P 1'
#
loop_
_entity.id
_entity.type
_entity.pdbx_description
1 polymer ?
#
loop_
_entity_poly.entity_id
_entity_poly.type
_entity_poly.pdbx_seq_one_letter_code
_entity_poly.pdbx_strand_id
1 'polypeptide(L)'
;MTEQEAKHHLYELWQNGEIPHNFTEDHSDYYKAVNYTKKNNRFDYEDFCSSIAIIKFGVWQVESDALVGKVGYDYIIADSRFWETQDYNGHLVWSWLIHLTEKSWIDKLTVKDLNTAFFFCQDYYKEHKPENLPYVSTAQTLNIQKQLLDISEEIQKKEKVDKNGIVDFDIEGMMEYGNQLNNIKYL
;
A
#
# COMPACT_ATOMS: atom_id res chain seq x y z
N MET A 1 -4.44 -4.49 32.70
CA MET A 1 -5.70 -5.25 32.53
C MET A 1 -5.44 -6.60 31.85
N THR A 2 -6.36 -7.55 31.94
CA THR A 2 -6.37 -8.82 31.20
C THR A 2 -6.77 -8.60 29.73
N GLU A 3 -6.62 -9.61 28.87
CA GLU A 3 -7.06 -9.50 27.48
C GLU A 3 -8.59 -9.36 27.34
N GLN A 4 -9.36 -10.11 28.14
CA GLN A 4 -10.81 -10.00 28.14
C GLN A 4 -11.28 -8.61 28.59
N GLU A 5 -10.63 -8.03 29.62
CA GLU A 5 -10.90 -6.66 30.06
C GLU A 5 -10.58 -5.64 28.96
N ALA A 6 -9.48 -5.81 28.23
CA ALA A 6 -9.10 -4.92 27.13
C ALA A 6 -10.09 -5.00 25.96
N LYS A 7 -10.48 -6.21 25.54
CA LYS A 7 -11.49 -6.43 24.50
C LYS A 7 -12.83 -5.84 24.89
N HIS A 8 -13.25 -6.05 26.13
CA HIS A 8 -14.49 -5.47 26.66
C HIS A 8 -14.46 -3.94 26.64
N HIS A 9 -13.35 -3.33 27.08
CA HIS A 9 -13.19 -1.88 27.06
C HIS A 9 -13.27 -1.30 25.63
N LEU A 10 -12.59 -1.92 24.66
CA LEU A 10 -12.67 -1.51 23.26
C LEU A 10 -14.10 -1.65 22.70
N TYR A 11 -14.83 -2.70 23.09
CA TYR A 11 -16.22 -2.89 22.69
C TYR A 11 -17.14 -1.81 23.25
N GLU A 12 -16.94 -1.37 24.51
CA GLU A 12 -17.70 -0.25 25.08
C GLU A 12 -17.47 1.05 24.32
N LEU A 13 -16.21 1.38 24.00
CA LEU A 13 -15.86 2.56 23.22
C LEU A 13 -16.49 2.52 21.82
N TRP A 14 -16.52 1.34 21.18
CA TRP A 14 -17.17 1.14 19.89
C TRP A 14 -18.69 1.33 19.97
N GLN A 15 -19.34 0.76 20.99
CA GLN A 15 -20.77 0.94 21.23
C GLN A 15 -21.15 2.41 21.49
N ASN A 16 -20.26 3.17 22.14
CA ASN A 16 -20.45 4.59 22.41
C ASN A 16 -20.13 5.50 21.21
N GLY A 17 -19.58 4.95 20.12
CA GLY A 17 -19.14 5.73 18.95
C GLY A 17 -17.88 6.56 19.19
N GLU A 18 -17.10 6.23 20.22
CA GLU A 18 -15.82 6.89 20.55
C GLU A 18 -14.69 6.42 19.64
N ILE A 19 -14.84 5.25 19.01
CA ILE A 19 -13.93 4.73 17.98
C ILE A 19 -14.71 4.44 16.69
N PRO A 20 -14.04 4.41 15.52
CA PRO A 20 -14.72 4.24 14.24
C PRO A 20 -15.60 2.98 14.16
N HIS A 21 -16.75 3.09 13.50
CA HIS A 21 -17.71 1.99 13.40
C HIS A 21 -17.15 0.72 12.72
N ASN A 22 -16.14 0.86 11.86
CA ASN A 22 -15.46 -0.25 11.22
C ASN A 22 -14.35 -0.89 12.08
N PHE A 23 -14.06 -0.36 13.27
CA PHE A 23 -13.03 -0.87 14.18
C PHE A 23 -13.55 -2.06 15.02
N THR A 24 -13.83 -3.17 14.34
CA THR A 24 -14.33 -4.43 14.91
C THR A 24 -13.21 -5.44 15.12
N GLU A 25 -13.50 -6.64 15.63
CA GLU A 25 -12.51 -7.72 15.80
C GLU A 25 -11.81 -8.13 14.49
N ASP A 26 -12.47 -7.89 13.34
CA ASP A 26 -11.93 -8.16 12.01
C ASP A 26 -11.01 -7.02 11.49
N HIS A 27 -10.89 -5.92 12.23
CA HIS A 27 -10.02 -4.81 11.84
C HIS A 27 -8.54 -5.23 11.97
N SER A 28 -7.73 -4.89 10.96
CA SER A 28 -6.27 -5.13 10.90
C SER A 28 -5.54 -4.81 12.20
N ASP A 29 -5.87 -3.65 12.76
CA ASP A 29 -5.24 -3.11 13.97
C ASP A 29 -5.91 -3.56 15.28
N TYR A 30 -6.97 -4.38 15.27
CA TYR A 30 -7.75 -4.71 16.47
C TYR A 30 -6.88 -5.35 17.56
N TYR A 31 -6.09 -6.36 17.22
CA TYR A 31 -5.21 -7.01 18.19
C TYR A 31 -4.03 -6.13 18.63
N LYS A 32 -3.59 -5.20 17.76
CA LYS A 32 -2.60 -4.17 18.13
C LYS A 32 -3.21 -3.24 19.18
N ALA A 33 -4.47 -2.82 19.02
CA ALA A 33 -5.20 -2.02 19.99
C ALA A 33 -5.42 -2.78 21.31
N VAL A 34 -5.81 -4.05 21.27
CA VAL A 34 -5.94 -4.88 22.48
C VAL A 34 -4.63 -4.90 23.27
N ASN A 35 -3.50 -5.10 22.59
CA ASN A 35 -2.18 -5.10 23.24
C ASN A 35 -1.79 -3.71 23.77
N TYR A 36 -2.08 -2.65 23.03
CA TYR A 36 -1.88 -1.27 23.48
C TYR A 36 -2.69 -0.97 24.75
N THR A 37 -3.98 -1.31 24.77
CA THR A 37 -4.86 -1.11 25.94
C THR A 37 -4.36 -1.90 27.14
N LYS A 38 -3.96 -3.17 26.95
CA LYS A 38 -3.39 -4.00 28.02
C LYS A 38 -2.16 -3.36 28.65
N LYS A 39 -1.26 -2.85 27.81
CA LYS A 39 0.00 -2.23 28.23
C LYS A 39 -0.21 -0.91 28.96
N ASN A 40 -1.14 -0.08 28.50
CA ASN A 40 -1.33 1.28 29.01
C ASN A 40 -2.47 1.39 30.03
N ASN A 41 -3.28 0.34 30.20
CA ASN A 41 -4.48 0.31 31.05
C ASN A 41 -5.48 1.45 30.74
N ARG A 42 -5.46 1.93 29.49
CA ARG A 42 -6.33 2.94 28.88
C ARG A 42 -6.30 2.77 27.36
N PHE A 43 -7.34 3.20 26.66
CA PHE A 43 -7.32 3.35 25.21
C PHE A 43 -7.74 4.75 24.81
N ASP A 44 -6.98 5.35 23.91
CA ASP A 44 -7.34 6.56 23.19
C ASP A 44 -7.00 6.29 21.73
N TYR A 45 -7.95 6.52 20.82
CA TYR A 45 -7.83 6.09 19.43
C TYR A 45 -6.75 6.87 18.68
N GLU A 46 -6.61 8.17 18.94
CA GLU A 46 -5.62 9.02 18.28
C GLU A 46 -4.21 8.73 18.79
N ASP A 47 -4.06 8.57 20.11
CA ASP A 47 -2.81 8.13 20.74
C ASP A 47 -2.39 6.77 20.21
N PHE A 48 -3.33 5.82 20.11
CA PHE A 48 -3.07 4.49 19.58
C PHE A 48 -2.58 4.55 18.13
N CYS A 49 -3.32 5.23 17.25
CA CYS A 49 -2.96 5.38 15.84
C CYS A 49 -1.59 6.06 15.66
N SER A 50 -1.26 7.00 16.54
CA SER A 50 0.05 7.66 16.54
C SER A 50 1.15 6.74 17.07
N SER A 51 0.84 5.87 18.04
CA SER A 51 1.81 4.97 18.67
C SER A 51 2.26 3.80 17.78
N ILE A 52 1.41 3.37 16.84
CA ILE A 52 1.73 2.28 15.91
C ILE A 52 2.54 2.76 14.69
N ALA A 53 2.49 4.06 14.41
CA ALA A 53 3.20 4.67 13.28
C ALA A 53 4.65 4.99 13.65
N ILE A 54 5.60 4.39 12.93
CA ILE A 54 7.02 4.75 12.98
C ILE A 54 7.24 6.07 12.23
N ILE A 55 6.71 6.16 11.01
CA ILE A 55 6.79 7.34 10.14
C ILE A 55 5.67 7.30 9.09
N LYS A 56 5.31 8.47 8.53
CA LYS A 56 4.27 8.61 7.51
C LYS A 56 4.80 9.34 6.27
N PHE A 57 4.37 8.88 5.09
CA PHE A 57 4.62 9.50 3.80
C PHE A 57 3.30 9.54 3.01
N GLY A 58 2.67 10.71 2.91
CA GLY A 58 1.34 10.82 2.31
C GLY A 58 0.33 9.90 3.01
N VAL A 59 -0.30 9.00 2.24
CA VAL A 59 -1.25 7.99 2.74
C VAL A 59 -0.58 6.75 3.35
N TRP A 60 0.75 6.65 3.27
CA TRP A 60 1.51 5.48 3.71
C TRP A 60 2.00 5.65 5.14
N GLN A 61 1.78 4.63 5.95
CA GLN A 61 2.20 4.53 7.34
C GLN A 61 3.13 3.32 7.50
N VAL A 62 4.35 3.56 7.97
CA VAL A 62 5.30 2.50 8.33
C VAL A 62 5.01 2.09 9.78
N GLU A 63 4.80 0.80 10.03
CA GLU A 63 4.47 0.22 11.33
C GLU A 63 5.44 -0.91 11.67
N SER A 64 5.56 -1.35 12.92
CA SER A 64 6.61 -2.32 13.30
C SER A 64 6.68 -3.63 12.50
N ASP A 65 5.61 -4.01 11.82
CA ASP A 65 5.46 -5.27 11.08
C ASP A 65 4.99 -5.09 9.62
N ALA A 66 4.78 -3.85 9.14
CA ALA A 66 4.19 -3.61 7.83
C ALA A 66 4.36 -2.18 7.31
N LEU A 67 4.08 -2.02 6.01
CA LEU A 67 3.74 -0.76 5.37
C LEU A 67 2.24 -0.76 5.07
N VAL A 68 1.52 0.23 5.59
CA VAL A 68 0.06 0.31 5.51
C VAL A 68 -0.37 1.55 4.73
N GLY A 69 -1.09 1.37 3.63
CA GLY A 69 -1.72 2.44 2.87
C GLY A 69 -3.13 2.73 3.40
N LYS A 70 -3.38 3.94 3.90
CA LYS A 70 -4.67 4.38 4.46
C LYS A 70 -5.52 5.07 3.38
N VAL A 71 -6.22 4.29 2.55
CA VAL A 71 -6.92 4.75 1.33
C VAL A 71 -8.44 4.49 1.34
N GLY A 72 -9.07 4.76 2.49
CA GLY A 72 -10.47 4.40 2.77
C GLY A 72 -10.64 2.95 3.27
N TYR A 73 -9.61 2.14 3.10
CA TYR A 73 -9.36 0.86 3.75
C TYR A 73 -7.85 0.71 3.94
N ASP A 74 -7.44 -0.30 4.70
CA ASP A 74 -6.04 -0.60 4.94
C ASP A 74 -5.49 -1.52 3.84
N TYR A 75 -4.52 -1.02 3.06
CA TYR A 75 -3.74 -1.83 2.14
C TYR A 75 -2.41 -2.20 2.78
N ILE A 76 -2.20 -3.49 3.09
CA ILE A 76 -1.09 -3.94 3.95
C ILE A 76 -0.04 -4.68 3.12
N ILE A 77 1.21 -4.21 3.21
CA ILE A 77 2.40 -4.93 2.76
C ILE A 77 3.17 -5.35 4.02
N ALA A 78 3.13 -6.65 4.32
CA ALA A 78 3.86 -7.19 5.47
C ALA A 78 5.38 -7.01 5.30
N ASP A 79 6.08 -6.85 6.43
CA ASP A 79 7.52 -6.63 6.49
C ASP A 79 8.35 -7.62 5.68
N SER A 80 8.02 -8.90 5.75
CA SER A 80 8.66 -10.00 5.01
C SER A 80 8.57 -9.88 3.48
N ARG A 81 7.69 -9.02 2.96
CA ARG A 81 7.39 -8.94 1.51
C ARG A 81 8.16 -7.82 0.79
N PHE A 82 8.94 -7.00 1.48
CA PHE A 82 9.67 -5.88 0.85
C PHE A 82 10.81 -6.32 -0.09
N TRP A 83 11.19 -7.60 -0.09
CA TRP A 83 12.19 -8.16 -1.00
C TRP A 83 11.58 -9.04 -2.09
N GLU A 84 10.26 -9.00 -2.28
CA GLU A 84 9.62 -9.66 -3.41
C GLU A 84 10.07 -9.01 -4.72
N THR A 85 10.49 -9.86 -5.65
CA THR A 85 11.00 -9.48 -6.96
C THR A 85 10.19 -10.15 -8.04
N GLN A 86 10.22 -9.58 -9.23
CA GLN A 86 9.65 -10.20 -10.43
C GLN A 86 10.58 -9.97 -11.62
N ASP A 87 10.57 -10.92 -12.56
CA ASP A 87 11.14 -10.69 -13.89
C ASP A 87 10.18 -9.81 -14.69
N TYR A 88 10.70 -8.72 -15.23
CA TYR A 88 9.99 -7.87 -16.15
C TYR A 88 10.83 -7.72 -17.42
N ASN A 89 10.54 -8.58 -18.39
CA ASN A 89 11.20 -8.64 -19.70
C ASN A 89 12.73 -8.87 -19.60
N GLY A 90 13.14 -9.81 -18.76
CA GLY A 90 14.55 -10.15 -18.53
C GLY A 90 15.27 -9.27 -17.50
N HIS A 91 14.57 -8.32 -16.88
CA HIS A 91 15.09 -7.48 -15.82
C HIS A 91 14.44 -7.81 -14.48
N LEU A 92 15.25 -8.06 -13.46
CA LEU A 92 14.76 -8.28 -12.10
C LEU A 92 14.45 -6.95 -11.42
N VAL A 93 13.19 -6.76 -11.02
CA VAL A 93 12.64 -5.51 -10.45
C VAL A 93 11.87 -5.75 -9.16
N TRP A 94 11.63 -4.68 -8.37
CA TRP A 94 10.85 -4.78 -7.14
C TRP A 94 9.37 -4.96 -7.45
N SER A 95 8.80 -6.13 -7.11
CA SER A 95 7.45 -6.52 -7.54
C SER A 95 6.38 -5.56 -7.04
N TRP A 96 6.44 -5.16 -5.77
CA TRP A 96 5.46 -4.26 -5.17
C TRP A 96 5.35 -2.89 -5.83
N LEU A 97 6.48 -2.30 -6.22
CA LEU A 97 6.48 -0.98 -6.87
C LEU A 97 5.85 -1.03 -8.27
N ILE A 98 5.91 -2.19 -8.93
CA ILE A 98 5.22 -2.42 -10.21
C ILE A 98 3.75 -2.75 -9.96
N HIS A 99 3.42 -3.69 -9.07
CA HIS A 99 2.04 -4.07 -8.78
C HIS A 99 1.18 -2.88 -8.33
N LEU A 100 1.75 -1.98 -7.53
CA LEU A 100 1.01 -0.82 -7.04
C LEU A 100 0.63 0.19 -8.14
N THR A 101 1.27 0.17 -9.31
CA THR A 101 0.81 1.01 -10.44
C THR A 101 -0.52 0.56 -11.02
N GLU A 102 -0.97 -0.66 -10.72
CA GLU A 102 -2.29 -1.16 -11.12
C GLU A 102 -3.42 -0.61 -10.25
N LYS A 103 -3.10 0.05 -9.13
CA LYS A 103 -4.10 0.60 -8.21
C LYS A 103 -4.50 2.00 -8.66
N SER A 104 -5.80 2.24 -8.80
CA SER A 104 -6.36 3.52 -9.26
C SER A 104 -6.03 4.73 -8.36
N TRP A 105 -5.63 4.50 -7.11
CA TRP A 105 -5.24 5.54 -6.16
C TRP A 105 -3.72 5.80 -6.12
N ILE A 106 -2.94 5.09 -6.94
CA ILE A 106 -1.53 5.41 -7.19
C ILE A 106 -1.43 6.15 -8.52
N ASP A 107 -0.96 7.39 -8.45
CA ASP A 107 -0.79 8.27 -9.59
C ASP A 107 0.58 8.98 -9.54
N LYS A 108 0.83 9.88 -10.49
CA LYS A 108 2.10 10.63 -10.58
C LYS A 108 2.39 11.53 -9.38
N LEU A 109 1.35 11.92 -8.63
CA LEU A 109 1.48 12.75 -7.43
C LEU A 109 1.77 11.86 -6.21
N THR A 110 1.05 10.74 -6.07
CA THR A 110 1.14 9.87 -4.88
C THR A 110 2.27 8.84 -4.96
N VAL A 111 2.75 8.49 -6.15
CA VAL A 111 3.82 7.48 -6.33
C VAL A 111 5.13 7.87 -5.63
N LYS A 112 5.42 9.16 -5.49
CA LYS A 112 6.63 9.62 -4.79
C LYS A 112 6.61 9.22 -3.31
N ASP A 113 5.46 9.34 -2.66
CA ASP A 113 5.28 8.98 -1.26
C ASP A 113 5.37 7.46 -1.10
N LEU A 114 4.78 6.69 -2.02
CA LEU A 114 4.96 5.24 -2.10
C LEU A 114 6.44 4.86 -2.18
N ASN A 115 7.17 5.42 -3.15
CA ASN A 115 8.57 5.07 -3.36
C ASN A 115 9.41 5.40 -2.12
N THR A 116 9.17 6.56 -1.52
CA THR A 116 9.87 6.98 -0.29
C THR A 116 9.57 6.01 0.86
N ALA A 117 8.30 5.67 1.07
CA ALA A 117 7.90 4.74 2.13
C ALA A 117 8.45 3.33 1.90
N PHE A 118 8.41 2.82 0.68
CA PHE A 118 8.88 1.48 0.33
C PHE A 118 10.40 1.34 0.56
N PHE A 119 11.20 2.30 0.08
CA PHE A 119 12.65 2.24 0.29
C PHE A 119 13.03 2.50 1.75
N PHE A 120 12.29 3.34 2.47
CA PHE A 120 12.44 3.44 3.93
C PHE A 120 12.24 2.08 4.59
N CYS A 121 11.21 1.32 4.20
CA CYS A 121 10.95 -0.01 4.74
C CYS A 121 12.10 -0.99 4.43
N GLN A 122 12.62 -1.01 3.21
CA GLN A 122 13.76 -1.88 2.88
C GLN A 122 14.98 -1.62 3.77
N ASP A 123 15.24 -0.35 4.10
CA ASP A 123 16.32 0.02 5.02
C ASP A 123 15.99 -0.30 6.49
N TYR A 124 14.75 -0.04 6.92
CA TYR A 124 14.31 -0.24 8.29
C TYR A 124 14.26 -1.73 8.67
N TYR A 125 13.68 -2.58 7.80
CA TYR A 125 13.58 -4.02 8.00
C TYR A 125 14.72 -4.80 7.35
N LYS A 126 15.88 -4.18 7.12
CA LYS A 126 17.03 -4.82 6.45
C LYS A 126 17.45 -6.18 7.03
N GLU A 127 17.10 -6.46 8.30
CA GLU A 127 17.34 -7.74 8.97
C GLU A 127 16.55 -8.91 8.35
N HIS A 128 15.43 -8.63 7.69
CA HIS A 128 14.64 -9.61 6.95
C HIS A 128 15.10 -9.79 5.49
N LYS A 129 16.14 -9.07 5.06
CA LYS A 129 16.67 -9.20 3.70
C LYS A 129 17.22 -10.61 3.46
N PRO A 130 16.79 -11.32 2.40
CA PRO A 130 17.35 -12.63 2.07
C PRO A 130 18.86 -12.53 1.75
N GLU A 131 19.66 -13.43 2.32
CA GLU A 131 21.13 -13.42 2.17
C GLU A 131 21.58 -13.52 0.70
N ASN A 132 20.85 -14.32 -0.10
CA ASN A 132 21.18 -14.60 -1.50
C ASN A 132 20.28 -13.86 -2.48
N LEU A 133 19.75 -12.69 -2.10
CA LEU A 133 18.93 -11.88 -3.01
C LEU A 133 19.81 -11.42 -4.19
N PRO A 134 19.48 -11.79 -5.45
CA PRO A 134 20.18 -11.30 -6.62
C PRO A 134 20.08 -9.78 -6.75
N TYR A 135 20.90 -9.20 -7.63
CA TYR A 135 20.81 -7.77 -7.93
C TYR A 135 19.43 -7.43 -8.51
N VAL A 136 18.72 -6.53 -7.83
CA VAL A 136 17.43 -5.97 -8.27
C VAL A 136 17.67 -4.53 -8.71
N SER A 137 17.28 -4.19 -9.93
CA SER A 137 17.56 -2.87 -10.47
C SER A 137 16.51 -1.86 -10.02
N THR A 138 16.84 -1.04 -9.02
CA THR A 138 16.00 0.08 -8.60
C THR A 138 15.77 1.08 -9.73
N ALA A 139 16.81 1.39 -10.51
CA ALA A 139 16.69 2.32 -11.64
C ALA A 139 15.71 1.79 -12.69
N GLN A 140 15.81 0.50 -13.03
CA GLN A 140 14.89 -0.13 -13.98
C GLN A 140 13.47 -0.19 -13.43
N THR A 141 13.31 -0.53 -12.14
CA THR A 141 12.01 -0.54 -11.46
C THR A 141 11.32 0.81 -11.57
N LEU A 142 12.02 1.89 -11.20
CA LEU A 142 11.45 3.26 -11.22
C LEU A 142 11.17 3.75 -12.64
N ASN A 143 12.00 3.35 -13.62
CA ASN A 143 11.78 3.68 -15.02
C ASN A 143 10.54 2.97 -15.61
N ILE A 144 10.33 1.70 -15.28
CA ILE A 144 9.12 0.96 -15.67
C ILE A 144 7.90 1.56 -14.96
N GLN A 145 7.97 1.77 -13.65
CA GLN A 145 6.89 2.36 -12.86
C GLN A 145 6.42 3.70 -13.44
N LYS A 146 7.35 4.58 -13.78
CA LYS A 146 7.04 5.86 -14.43
C LYS A 146 6.28 5.66 -15.74
N GLN A 147 6.77 4.78 -16.62
CA GLN A 147 6.13 4.52 -17.92
C GLN A 147 4.74 3.90 -17.77
N LEU A 148 4.54 2.99 -16.80
CA LEU A 148 3.22 2.42 -16.50
C LEU A 148 2.22 3.49 -16.06
N LEU A 149 2.66 4.44 -15.23
CA LEU A 149 1.82 5.57 -14.80
C LEU A 149 1.56 6.57 -15.94
N ASP A 150 2.54 6.82 -16.81
CA ASP A 150 2.36 7.63 -18.02
C ASP A 150 1.28 7.01 -18.93
N ILE A 151 1.38 5.70 -19.18
CA ILE A 151 0.42 4.94 -19.99
C ILE A 151 -0.98 4.96 -19.35
N SER A 152 -1.07 4.71 -18.05
CA SER A 152 -2.35 4.74 -17.32
C SER A 152 -3.04 6.09 -17.40
N GLU A 153 -2.30 7.20 -17.29
CA GLU A 153 -2.87 8.55 -17.39
C GLU A 153 -3.38 8.84 -18.82
N GLU A 154 -2.66 8.40 -19.85
CA GLU A 154 -3.10 8.56 -21.24
C GLU A 154 -4.38 7.81 -21.54
N ILE A 155 -4.53 6.61 -20.97
CA ILE A 155 -5.76 5.82 -21.08
C ILE A 155 -6.92 6.54 -20.40
N GLN A 156 -6.74 6.98 -19.15
CA GLN A 156 -7.79 7.68 -18.39
C GLN A 156 -8.28 8.95 -19.12
N LYS A 157 -7.41 9.63 -19.88
CA LYS A 157 -7.81 10.77 -20.72
C LYS A 157 -8.67 10.38 -21.92
N LYS A 158 -8.55 9.14 -22.39
CA LYS A 158 -9.30 8.60 -23.55
C LYS A 158 -10.58 7.88 -23.13
N GLU A 159 -10.73 7.52 -21.85
CA GLU A 159 -11.96 6.95 -21.31
C GLU A 159 -13.15 7.87 -21.59
N LYS A 160 -14.09 7.38 -22.40
CA LYS A 160 -15.38 8.03 -22.60
C LYS A 160 -16.41 7.36 -21.72
N VAL A 161 -16.99 8.15 -20.82
CA VAL A 161 -18.12 7.71 -20.00
C VAL A 161 -19.39 7.91 -20.83
N ASP A 162 -20.08 6.81 -21.12
CA ASP A 162 -21.36 6.89 -21.80
C ASP A 162 -22.44 7.53 -20.89
N LYS A 163 -23.61 7.82 -21.46
CA LYS A 163 -24.75 8.42 -20.74
C LYS A 163 -25.25 7.61 -19.54
N ASN A 164 -24.82 6.36 -19.39
CA ASN A 164 -25.19 5.46 -18.30
C ASN A 164 -24.07 5.28 -17.27
N GLY A 165 -22.93 5.97 -17.43
CA GLY A 165 -21.78 5.84 -16.53
C GLY A 165 -20.86 4.67 -16.86
N ILE A 166 -21.04 4.01 -18.01
CA ILE A 166 -20.19 2.90 -18.45
C ILE A 166 -18.97 3.48 -19.17
N VAL A 167 -17.78 3.07 -18.74
CA VAL A 167 -16.53 3.39 -19.45
C VAL A 167 -16.52 2.57 -20.74
N ASP A 168 -16.66 3.24 -21.87
CA ASP A 168 -16.66 2.62 -23.18
C ASP A 168 -15.21 2.50 -23.69
N PHE A 169 -14.64 1.32 -23.50
CA PHE A 169 -13.38 0.93 -24.12
C PHE A 169 -13.69 0.22 -25.43
N ASP A 170 -13.52 0.92 -26.56
CA ASP A 170 -13.53 0.23 -27.84
C ASP A 170 -12.28 -0.66 -28.00
N ILE A 171 -12.36 -1.62 -28.91
CA ILE A 171 -11.30 -2.60 -29.19
C ILE A 171 -9.98 -1.90 -29.57
N GLU A 172 -10.06 -0.71 -30.18
CA GLU A 172 -8.92 0.07 -30.63
C GLU A 172 -8.13 0.64 -29.44
N GLY A 173 -8.82 1.14 -28.41
CA GLY A 173 -8.21 1.59 -27.16
C GLY A 173 -7.51 0.47 -26.39
N MET A 174 -8.09 -0.73 -26.36
CA MET A 174 -7.44 -1.90 -25.74
C MET A 174 -6.19 -2.36 -26.51
N MET A 175 -6.23 -2.32 -27.85
CA MET A 175 -5.06 -2.62 -28.68
C MET A 175 -3.96 -1.57 -28.50
N GLU A 176 -4.31 -0.29 -28.42
CA GLU A 176 -3.35 0.79 -28.18
C GLU A 176 -2.66 0.62 -26.82
N TYR A 177 -3.42 0.29 -25.77
CA TYR A 177 -2.86 -0.02 -24.45
C TYR A 177 -1.85 -1.17 -24.50
N GLY A 178 -2.21 -2.29 -25.12
CA GLY A 178 -1.32 -3.42 -25.30
C GLY A 178 -0.03 -3.04 -26.04
N ASN A 179 -0.14 -2.22 -27.09
CA ASN A 179 1.02 -1.71 -27.82
C ASN A 179 1.92 -0.81 -26.97
N GLN A 180 1.32 0.05 -26.14
CA GLN A 180 2.08 0.92 -25.24
C GLN A 180 2.84 0.12 -24.18
N LEU A 181 2.22 -0.91 -23.59
CA LEU A 181 2.89 -1.81 -22.66
C LEU A 181 4.06 -2.56 -23.32
N ASN A 182 3.87 -3.02 -24.56
CA ASN A 182 4.93 -3.68 -25.33
C ASN A 182 6.10 -2.74 -25.68
N ASN A 183 5.88 -1.42 -25.65
CA ASN A 183 6.86 -0.39 -26.00
C ASN A 183 7.56 0.23 -24.78
N ILE A 184 7.41 -0.34 -23.59
CA ILE A 184 8.18 0.08 -22.41
C ILE A 184 9.68 -0.01 -22.73
N LYS A 185 10.40 1.07 -22.46
CA LYS A 185 11.83 1.19 -22.69
C LYS A 185 12.62 0.73 -21.47
N TYR A 186 13.68 -0.04 -21.71
CA TYR A 186 14.60 -0.56 -20.70
C TYR A 186 15.94 0.18 -20.74
N LEU A 187 16.63 0.28 -19.60
CA LEU A 187 17.91 0.97 -19.43
C LEU A 187 19.10 0.11 -19.84
#